data_AF-A0A352UIN5-F1
#
_entry.id   AF-A0A352UIN5-F1
#
_cell.length_a   1.000
_cell.length_b   1.000
_cell.length_c   1.000
_cell.angle_alpha   90.00
_cell.angle_beta   90.00
_cell.angle_gamma   90.00
#
_symmetry.space_group_name_H-M   'P 1'
#
loop_
_entity.id
_entity.type
_entity.pdbx_description
1 polymer ?
#
loop_
_entity_poly.entity_id
_entity_poly.type
_entity_poly.pdbx_seq_one_letter_code
_entity_poly.pdbx_strand_id
1 'polypeptide(L)'
;MIPVYAPKFRRAPLSAVMAVAIFAVPTTSVFAQTRASTTITLNPSKDNTLIENGSGSLSNGAGQNIYVGRINRSSGSIRRAVLAFDISSVPSGATVESVSLSLNM
;
A
#
# COMPACT_ATOMS: atom_id res chain seq x y z
N MET A 1 -12.14 -53.52 -85.54
CA MET A 1 -11.43 -52.28 -85.17
C MET A 1 -12.38 -51.09 -85.38
N ILE A 2 -13.18 -50.74 -84.37
CA ILE A 2 -14.11 -49.59 -84.31
C ILE A 2 -14.22 -49.18 -82.82
N PRO A 3 -14.21 -47.89 -82.45
CA PRO A 3 -13.68 -47.42 -81.16
C PRO A 3 -14.66 -47.42 -79.97
N VAL A 4 -14.03 -47.48 -78.79
CA VAL A 4 -14.56 -47.36 -77.43
C VAL A 4 -15.15 -45.95 -77.19
N TYR A 5 -16.34 -45.86 -76.58
CA TYR A 5 -16.91 -44.60 -76.07
C TYR A 5 -17.08 -44.68 -74.55
N ALA A 6 -16.24 -43.95 -73.81
CA ALA A 6 -16.31 -43.84 -72.35
C ALA A 6 -17.21 -42.64 -71.94
N PRO A 7 -18.11 -42.79 -70.94
CA PRO A 7 -18.95 -41.68 -70.50
C PRO A 7 -18.18 -40.66 -69.64
N LYS A 8 -18.52 -39.39 -69.86
CA LYS A 8 -17.87 -38.18 -69.33
C LYS A 8 -18.07 -38.02 -67.81
N PHE A 9 -16.99 -37.82 -67.08
CA PHE A 9 -16.99 -37.42 -65.67
C PHE A 9 -17.68 -36.05 -65.48
N ARG A 10 -18.70 -35.97 -64.61
CA ARG A 10 -19.26 -34.70 -64.12
C ARG A 10 -18.73 -34.42 -62.73
N ARG A 11 -18.07 -33.27 -62.55
CA ARG A 11 -17.65 -32.74 -61.23
C ARG A 11 -18.85 -32.02 -60.59
N ALA A 12 -19.19 -32.37 -59.35
CA ALA A 12 -20.20 -31.66 -58.57
C ALA A 12 -19.65 -30.27 -58.13
N PRO A 13 -20.48 -29.21 -58.05
CA PRO A 13 -20.03 -27.89 -57.62
C PRO A 13 -19.90 -27.80 -56.10
N LEU A 14 -18.86 -27.10 -55.65
CA LEU A 14 -18.61 -26.76 -54.24
C LEU A 14 -19.74 -25.88 -53.70
N SER A 15 -20.52 -26.38 -52.75
CA SER A 15 -21.44 -25.56 -51.97
C SER A 15 -20.66 -24.74 -50.95
N ALA A 16 -20.72 -23.42 -51.12
CA ALA A 16 -20.13 -22.41 -50.26
C ALA A 16 -20.66 -22.52 -48.81
N VAL A 17 -19.76 -22.74 -47.86
CA VAL A 17 -20.06 -22.66 -46.43
C VAL A 17 -20.12 -21.18 -46.05
N MET A 18 -21.29 -20.73 -45.59
CA MET A 18 -21.48 -19.37 -45.08
C MET A 18 -20.87 -19.28 -43.67
N ALA A 19 -19.83 -18.47 -43.51
CA ALA A 19 -19.23 -18.20 -42.20
C ALA A 19 -20.01 -17.09 -41.48
N VAL A 20 -20.70 -17.43 -40.40
CA VAL A 20 -21.27 -16.47 -39.45
C VAL A 20 -20.13 -15.96 -38.58
N ALA A 21 -19.72 -14.70 -38.78
CA ALA A 21 -18.74 -14.04 -37.92
C ALA A 21 -19.43 -13.61 -36.62
N ILE A 22 -19.21 -14.37 -35.54
CA ILE A 22 -19.63 -13.99 -34.19
C ILE A 22 -18.68 -12.89 -33.71
N PHE A 23 -19.17 -11.66 -33.64
CA PHE A 23 -18.46 -10.57 -32.96
C PHE A 23 -18.45 -10.86 -31.45
N ALA A 24 -17.30 -11.31 -30.94
CA ALA A 24 -17.08 -11.46 -29.51
C ALA A 24 -16.98 -10.07 -28.86
N VAL A 25 -17.98 -9.71 -28.05
CA VAL A 25 -17.95 -8.49 -27.23
C VAL A 25 -16.97 -8.73 -26.07
N PRO A 26 -15.86 -7.97 -25.93
CA PRO A 26 -15.01 -8.10 -24.77
C PRO A 26 -15.73 -7.48 -23.57
N THR A 27 -16.29 -8.30 -22.68
CA THR A 27 -16.74 -7.84 -21.37
C THR A 27 -15.51 -7.52 -20.53
N THR A 28 -15.19 -6.24 -20.39
CA THR A 28 -14.15 -5.80 -19.46
C THR A 28 -14.69 -5.95 -18.04
N SER A 29 -14.20 -6.96 -17.32
CA SER A 29 -14.46 -7.11 -15.90
C SER A 29 -13.84 -5.92 -15.15
N VAL A 30 -14.68 -5.05 -14.61
CA VAL A 30 -14.22 -4.01 -13.67
C VAL A 30 -13.99 -4.69 -12.33
N PHE A 31 -12.72 -4.88 -11.96
CA PHE A 31 -12.37 -5.31 -10.62
C PHE A 31 -12.57 -4.12 -9.66
N ALA A 32 -13.56 -4.22 -8.77
CA ALA A 32 -13.67 -3.29 -7.66
C ALA A 32 -12.49 -3.56 -6.70
N GLN A 33 -11.55 -2.63 -6.60
CA GLN A 33 -10.48 -2.68 -5.61
C GLN A 33 -11.09 -2.41 -4.23
N THR A 34 -11.34 -3.46 -3.45
CA THR A 34 -11.66 -3.31 -2.03
C THR A 34 -10.45 -2.67 -1.34
N ARG A 35 -10.57 -1.41 -0.92
CA ARG A 35 -9.55 -0.78 -0.08
C ARG A 35 -9.69 -1.32 1.34
N ALA A 36 -8.83 -2.28 1.69
CA ALA A 36 -8.67 -2.70 3.07
C ALA A 36 -7.92 -1.61 3.83
N SER A 37 -8.56 -1.05 4.86
CA SER A 37 -7.89 -0.20 5.85
C SER A 37 -7.46 -1.07 7.02
N THR A 38 -6.19 -0.98 7.40
CA THR A 38 -5.62 -1.67 8.56
C THR A 38 -5.10 -0.64 9.54
N THR A 39 -5.37 -0.85 10.83
CA THR A 39 -4.77 -0.07 11.90
C THR A 39 -3.66 -0.89 12.56
N ILE A 40 -2.51 -0.25 12.77
CA ILE A 40 -1.41 -0.81 13.57
C ILE A 40 -1.22 0.04 14.83
N THR A 41 -0.96 -0.61 15.95
CA THR A 41 -0.65 0.06 17.22
C THR A 41 0.84 -0.11 17.50
N LEU A 42 1.54 1.01 17.67
CA LEU A 42 2.98 1.04 17.93
C LEU A 42 3.23 1.60 19.33
N ASN A 43 4.04 0.89 20.11
CA ASN A 43 4.63 1.44 21.32
C ASN A 43 5.95 2.13 20.96
N PRO A 44 6.34 3.22 21.65
CA PRO A 44 7.65 3.82 21.45
C PRO A 44 8.74 2.80 21.80
N SER A 45 9.72 2.64 20.91
CA SER A 45 10.87 1.76 21.14
C SER A 45 11.95 2.42 21.99
N LYS A 46 11.95 3.76 22.06
CA LYS A 46 12.81 4.57 22.92
C LYS A 46 12.09 5.85 23.33
N ASP A 47 12.42 6.37 24.50
CA ASP A 47 12.00 7.68 24.96
C ASP A 47 13.16 8.48 25.58
N ASN A 48 12.98 9.79 25.66
CA ASN A 48 13.87 10.70 26.35
C ASN A 48 13.16 12.02 26.70
N THR A 49 13.61 12.66 27.78
CA THR A 49 13.36 14.07 28.04
C THR A 49 14.63 14.88 27.80
N LEU A 50 14.64 15.73 26.77
CA LEU A 50 15.70 16.72 26.58
C LEU A 50 15.53 17.86 27.58
N ILE A 51 16.65 18.26 28.17
CA ILE A 51 16.73 19.36 29.12
C ILE A 51 17.46 20.51 28.44
N GLU A 52 16.76 21.63 28.26
CA GLU A 52 17.35 22.79 27.63
C GLU A 52 18.58 23.32 28.40
N ASN A 53 19.68 23.46 27.67
CA ASN A 53 20.90 24.13 28.09
C ASN A 53 21.62 24.70 26.84
N GLY A 54 22.66 25.52 27.05
CA GLY A 54 23.36 26.19 25.95
C GLY A 54 24.05 25.27 24.93
N SER A 55 24.40 24.04 25.32
CA SER A 55 25.04 23.05 24.44
C SER A 55 24.08 22.01 23.86
N GLY A 56 22.82 21.95 24.32
CA GLY A 56 21.86 20.90 23.97
C GLY A 56 22.24 19.49 24.46
N SER A 57 23.17 19.35 25.40
CA SER A 57 23.77 18.05 25.78
C SER A 57 23.09 17.35 26.95
N LEU A 58 22.08 17.96 27.58
CA LEU A 58 21.40 17.39 28.75
C LEU A 58 20.16 16.58 28.35
N SER A 59 20.06 15.40 28.94
CA SER A 59 19.11 14.35 28.57
C SER A 59 18.73 13.54 29.82
N ASN A 60 17.49 13.05 29.88
CA ASN A 60 16.98 12.22 30.97
C ASN A 60 16.24 10.99 30.40
N GLY A 61 16.95 10.16 29.65
CA GLY A 61 16.40 8.94 29.04
C GLY A 61 16.37 7.72 29.96
N ALA A 62 16.97 7.82 31.16
CA ALA A 62 16.93 6.78 32.19
C ALA A 62 15.91 7.09 33.31
N GLY A 63 15.24 8.25 33.22
CA GLY A 63 14.22 8.65 34.19
C GLY A 63 12.92 7.85 34.02
N GLN A 64 12.14 7.75 35.09
CA GLN A 64 10.87 7.00 35.08
C GLN A 64 9.74 7.72 34.32
N ASN A 65 9.86 9.04 34.15
CA ASN A 65 8.81 9.89 33.59
C ASN A 65 9.34 10.72 32.43
N ILE A 66 8.42 11.05 31.53
CA ILE A 66 8.64 12.01 30.45
C ILE A 66 8.13 13.38 30.92
N TYR A 67 8.93 14.43 30.68
CA TYR A 67 8.55 15.80 31.02
C TYR A 67 8.49 16.67 29.77
N VAL A 68 7.50 17.56 29.74
CA VAL A 68 7.31 18.55 28.67
C VAL A 68 7.05 19.93 29.24
N GLY A 69 7.45 20.95 28.48
CA GLY A 69 7.14 22.34 28.80
C GLY A 69 8.15 23.03 29.70
N ARG A 70 7.77 24.21 30.19
CA ARG A 70 8.62 25.07 31.01
C ARG A 70 8.50 24.67 32.48
N ILE A 71 9.64 24.50 33.15
CA ILE A 71 9.64 24.26 34.61
C ILE A 71 9.73 25.58 35.38
N ASN A 72 9.14 25.59 36.58
CA ASN A 72 9.19 26.73 37.49
C ASN A 72 10.56 26.81 38.21
N ARG A 73 11.61 27.13 37.45
CA ARG A 73 12.96 27.44 37.95
C ARG A 73 13.38 28.82 37.45
N SER A 74 14.35 29.44 38.12
CA SER A 74 14.91 30.76 37.73
C SER A 74 15.41 30.79 36.29
N SER A 75 15.99 29.68 35.80
CA SER A 75 16.42 29.54 34.40
C SER A 75 15.29 29.41 33.40
N GLY A 76 14.07 29.04 33.85
CA GLY A 76 12.93 28.81 32.97
C GLY A 76 13.17 27.77 31.89
N SER A 77 14.09 26.81 32.12
CA SER A 77 14.51 25.88 31.06
C SER A 77 13.37 24.98 30.60
N ILE A 78 13.32 24.75 29.29
CA ILE A 78 12.30 23.92 28.65
C ILE A 78 12.67 22.43 28.74
N ARG A 79 11.65 21.58 28.87
CA ARG A 79 11.70 20.13 28.71
C ARG A 79 11.01 19.73 27.41
N ARG A 80 11.65 18.86 26.63
CA ARG A 80 11.09 18.35 25.37
C ARG A 80 11.10 16.82 25.41
N ALA A 81 9.92 16.21 25.27
CA ALA A 81 9.79 14.78 25.09
C ALA A 81 10.24 14.38 23.68
N VAL A 82 10.99 13.30 23.58
CA VAL A 82 11.39 12.69 22.31
C VAL A 82 11.04 11.22 22.38
N LEU A 83 10.28 10.74 21.39
CA LEU A 83 9.82 9.36 21.28
C LEU A 83 10.28 8.81 19.94
N ALA A 84 10.82 7.60 19.93
CA ALA A 84 11.13 6.86 18.71
C ALA A 84 10.15 5.71 18.54
N PHE A 85 9.66 5.49 17.33
CA PHE A 85 8.78 4.38 16.98
C PHE A 85 9.43 3.55 15.87
N ASP A 86 9.34 2.23 15.98
CA ASP A 86 9.68 1.34 14.87
C ASP A 86 8.45 1.17 13.98
N ILE A 87 8.58 1.64 12.74
CA ILE A 87 7.50 1.62 11.73
C ILE A 87 7.65 0.48 10.72
N SER A 88 8.56 -0.46 10.94
CA SER A 88 8.81 -1.58 10.02
C SER A 88 7.58 -2.48 9.78
N SER A 89 6.58 -2.42 10.66
CA SER A 89 5.29 -3.11 10.49
C SER A 89 4.33 -2.41 9.52
N VAL A 90 4.61 -1.18 9.10
CA VAL A 90 3.84 -0.50 8.03
C VAL A 90 4.19 -1.15 6.69
N PRO A 91 3.21 -1.68 5.93
CA PRO A 91 3.49 -2.28 4.62
C PRO A 91 4.09 -1.28 3.64
N SER A 92 5.06 -1.73 2.84
CA SER A 92 5.60 -0.92 1.74
C SER A 92 4.51 -0.58 0.73
N GLY A 93 4.48 0.68 0.29
CA GLY A 93 3.45 1.19 -0.62
C GLY A 93 2.10 1.50 0.03
N ALA A 94 1.95 1.31 1.35
CA ALA A 94 0.76 1.76 2.07
C ALA A 94 0.64 3.28 2.04
N THR A 95 -0.58 3.78 1.85
CA THR A 95 -0.90 5.20 2.05
C THR A 95 -1.37 5.38 3.49
N VAL A 96 -0.74 6.29 4.23
CA VAL A 96 -1.13 6.60 5.61
C VAL A 96 -2.28 7.60 5.58
N GLU A 97 -3.47 7.13 5.95
CA GLU A 97 -4.68 7.96 5.96
C GLU A 97 -4.78 8.82 7.24
N SER A 98 -4.33 8.29 8.39
CA SER A 98 -4.34 9.01 9.66
C SER A 98 -3.29 8.48 10.63
N VAL A 99 -2.87 9.34 11.56
CA VAL A 99 -1.97 9.00 12.68
C VAL A 99 -2.51 9.65 13.94
N SER A 100 -2.49 8.91 15.05
CA SER A 100 -2.82 9.44 16.38
C SER A 100 -1.73 9.07 17.38
N LEU A 101 -1.44 9.96 18.32
CA LEU A 101 -0.54 9.73 19.45
C LEU A 101 -1.35 9.84 20.74
N SER A 102 -1.38 8.76 21.52
CA SER A 102 -1.96 8.76 22.86
C SER A 102 -0.85 8.88 23.89
N LEU A 103 -0.96 9.86 24.78
CA LEU A 103 -0.06 10.06 25.92
C LEU A 103 -0.84 9.81 27.21
N ASN A 104 -0.32 8.94 28.07
CA ASN A 104 -0.85 8.74 29.42
C ASN A 104 -0.11 9.70 30.36
N MET A 105 -0.80 10.74 30.83
CA MET A 105 -0.24 11.77 31.72
C MET A 105 -0.76 11.67 33.14
#